data_AF-A0A968BRW5-F1
#
_entry.id   AF-A0A968BRW5-F1
#
_cell.length_a   1.000
_cell.length_b   1.000
_cell.length_c   1.000
_cell.angle_alpha   90.00
_cell.angle_beta   90.00
_cell.angle_gamma   90.00
#
_symmetry.space_group_name_H-M   'P 1'
#
loop_
_entity.id
_entity.type
_entity.pdbx_description
1 polymer ?
#
loop_
_entity_poly.entity_id
_entity_poly.type
_entity_poly.pdbx_seq_one_letter_code
_entity_poly.pdbx_strand_id
1 'polypeptide(L)'
;LYGVLLNDDGGIIDDLIVYRRAQDYRLVLNAGTRQAVLDWLAKQNREQIDLAERELAMVAVQGPRAVECFVSLNAAPVAEDAFTFVEQADWLVARTGYTGE
;
A
#
# COMPACT_ATOMS: atom_id res chain seq x y z
N LEU A 1 3.89 -5.42 4.25
CA LEU A 1 3.10 -6.63 4.58
C LEU A 1 1.96 -6.74 3.59
N TYR A 2 1.70 -7.93 3.05
CA TYR A 2 0.42 -8.25 2.38
C TYR A 2 -0.38 -9.16 3.30
N GLY A 3 -1.69 -8.91 3.41
CA GLY A 3 -2.55 -9.69 4.30
C GLY A 3 -4.03 -9.51 4.01
N VAL A 4 -4.85 -10.30 4.70
CA VAL A 4 -6.31 -10.25 4.62
C VAL A 4 -6.88 -9.56 5.85
N LEU A 5 -7.83 -8.66 5.63
CA LEU A 5 -8.64 -8.02 6.65
C LEU A 5 -9.91 -8.86 6.83
N LEU A 6 -10.08 -9.41 8.03
CA LEU A 6 -11.23 -10.26 8.37
C LEU A 6 -12.24 -9.50 9.22
N ASN A 7 -13.50 -9.92 9.13
CA ASN A 7 -14.54 -9.55 10.09
C ASN A 7 -14.50 -10.46 11.34
N ASP A 8 -15.39 -10.18 12.31
CA ASP A 8 -15.46 -10.91 13.60
C ASP A 8 -15.77 -12.42 13.42
N ASP A 9 -16.39 -12.80 12.31
CA ASP A 9 -16.77 -14.18 11.97
C ASP A 9 -15.71 -14.90 11.10
N GLY A 10 -14.58 -14.24 10.81
CA GLY A 10 -13.51 -14.78 9.97
C GLY A 10 -13.76 -14.67 8.46
N GLY A 11 -14.81 -13.97 8.03
CA GLY A 11 -15.06 -13.64 6.62
C GLY A 11 -14.11 -12.55 6.12
N ILE A 12 -13.63 -12.69 4.89
CA ILE A 12 -12.72 -11.72 4.26
C ILE A 12 -13.50 -10.46 3.87
N ILE A 13 -13.04 -9.31 4.34
CA ILE A 13 -13.50 -7.98 3.94
C ILE A 13 -12.68 -7.49 2.74
N ASP A 14 -11.36 -7.60 2.84
CA ASP A 14 -10.42 -7.18 1.80
C ASP A 14 -9.08 -7.92 1.93
N ASP A 15 -8.32 -7.97 0.85
CA ASP A 15 -6.87 -8.15 0.89
C ASP A 15 -6.19 -6.80 0.67
N LEU A 16 -5.14 -6.50 1.44
CA LEU A 16 -4.52 -5.19 1.43
C LEU A 16 -3.01 -5.25 1.68
N ILE A 17 -2.32 -4.17 1.31
CA ILE A 17 -0.91 -3.97 1.64
C ILE A 17 -0.80 -2.95 2.78
N VAL A 18 0.03 -3.25 3.77
CA VAL A 18 0.39 -2.34 4.86
C VAL A 18 1.88 -2.02 4.79
N TYR A 19 2.20 -0.74 4.71
CA TYR A 19 3.53 -0.18 4.90
C TYR A 19 3.63 0.45 6.28
N ARG A 20 4.63 0.03 7.07
CA ARG A 20 4.97 0.71 8.32
C ARG A 20 5.96 1.82 8.01
N ARG A 21 5.55 3.07 8.26
CA ARG A 21 6.40 4.26 8.14
C ARG A 21 6.96 4.62 9.52
N ALA A 22 7.78 5.67 9.58
CA ALA A 22 8.42 6.08 10.83
C ALA A 22 7.42 6.46 11.93
N GLN A 23 6.29 7.08 11.55
CA GLN A 23 5.32 7.66 12.48
C GLN A 23 3.90 7.10 12.31
N ASP A 24 3.62 6.43 11.20
CA ASP A 24 2.28 5.98 10.85
C ASP A 24 2.31 4.68 10.03
N TYR A 25 1.13 4.23 9.63
CA TYR A 25 0.95 3.13 8.69
C TYR A 25 0.26 3.64 7.45
N ARG A 26 0.69 3.17 6.27
CA ARG A 26 0.00 3.40 5.01
C ARG A 26 -0.62 2.10 4.53
N LEU A 27 -1.93 2.13 4.33
CA LEU A 27 -2.70 1.02 3.80
C LEU A 27 -2.97 1.28 2.31
N VAL A 28 -2.81 0.24 1.48
CA VAL A 28 -3.24 0.24 0.09
C VAL A 28 -4.39 -0.76 0.00
N LEU A 29 -5.58 -0.22 -0.27
CA LEU A 29 -6.86 -0.96 -0.29
C LEU A 29 -7.28 -1.23 -1.74
N ASN A 30 -8.13 -2.24 -1.94
CA ASN A 30 -8.82 -2.37 -3.22
C ASN A 30 -9.86 -1.26 -3.40
N ALA A 31 -9.98 -0.74 -4.62
CA ALA A 31 -10.95 0.32 -4.91
C ALA A 31 -12.40 -0.12 -4.68
N GLY A 32 -12.73 -1.38 -4.99
CA GLY A 32 -14.10 -1.91 -4.89
C GLY A 32 -14.58 -2.14 -3.46
N THR A 33 -13.67 -2.35 -2.51
CA THR A 33 -13.95 -2.64 -1.09
C THR A 33 -13.63 -1.45 -0.18
N ARG A 34 -13.12 -0.33 -0.74
CA ARG A 34 -12.72 0.90 -0.02
C ARG A 34 -13.69 1.28 1.09
N GLN A 35 -14.97 1.47 0.78
CA GLN A 35 -15.95 1.91 1.78
C GLN A 35 -16.14 0.89 2.90
N ALA A 36 -16.23 -0.41 2.55
CA ALA A 36 -16.40 -1.47 3.54
C ALA A 36 -15.20 -1.56 4.50
N VAL A 37 -13.98 -1.36 3.99
CA VAL A 37 -12.77 -1.31 4.81
C VAL A 37 -12.78 -0.09 5.73
N LEU A 38 -13.10 1.10 5.23
CA LEU A 38 -13.14 2.33 6.04
C LEU A 38 -14.18 2.23 7.17
N ASP A 39 -15.38 1.75 6.86
CA ASP A 39 -16.44 1.54 7.85
C ASP A 39 -16.00 0.53 8.92
N TRP A 40 -15.32 -0.55 8.50
CA TRP A 40 -14.78 -1.55 9.41
C TRP A 40 -13.70 -0.97 10.33
N LEU A 41 -12.71 -0.27 9.77
CA LEU A 41 -11.65 0.36 10.55
C LEU A 41 -12.22 1.38 11.54
N ALA A 42 -13.20 2.19 11.12
CA ALA A 42 -13.88 3.14 11.99
C ALA A 42 -14.62 2.43 13.15
N LYS A 43 -15.29 1.30 12.88
CA LYS A 43 -15.94 0.48 13.92
C LYS A 43 -14.93 -0.06 14.94
N GLN A 44 -13.74 -0.46 14.48
CA GLN A 44 -12.69 -1.04 15.33
C GLN A 44 -11.82 0.01 16.04
N ASN A 45 -11.89 1.28 15.64
CA ASN A 45 -11.02 2.36 16.12
C ASN A 45 -11.38 2.86 17.54
N ARG A 46 -11.14 2.01 18.55
CA ARG A 46 -11.38 2.35 19.97
C ARG A 46 -10.43 3.41 20.50
N GLU A 47 -9.23 3.49 19.95
CA GLU A 47 -8.16 4.39 20.38
C GLU A 47 -8.19 5.76 19.68
N GLN A 48 -9.20 6.01 18.84
CA GLN A 48 -9.37 7.28 18.11
C GLN A 48 -8.14 7.66 17.26
N ILE A 49 -7.54 6.66 16.62
CA ILE A 49 -6.45 6.84 15.66
C ILE A 49 -6.98 7.65 14.47
N ASP A 50 -6.18 8.60 13.98
CA ASP A 50 -6.54 9.35 12.78
C ASP A 50 -6.51 8.43 11.54
N LEU A 51 -7.63 8.40 10.81
CA LEU A 51 -7.80 7.64 9.57
C LEU A 51 -7.94 8.64 8.43
N ALA A 52 -6.81 9.00 7.82
CA ALA A 52 -6.74 10.01 6.77
C ALA A 52 -6.54 9.38 5.39
N GLU A 53 -7.47 9.66 4.48
CA GLU A 53 -7.30 9.36 3.07
C GLU A 53 -6.38 10.38 2.38
N ARG A 54 -5.69 9.96 1.32
CA ARG A 54 -4.80 10.81 0.55
C ARG A 54 -5.18 10.76 -0.92
N GLU A 55 -5.32 11.92 -1.53
CA GLU A 55 -5.51 12.07 -2.97
C GLU A 55 -4.17 11.84 -3.68
N LEU A 56 -3.89 10.60 -4.05
CA LEU A 56 -2.64 10.18 -4.70
C LEU A 56 -2.95 9.40 -5.97
N ALA A 57 -2.03 9.47 -6.93
CA ALA A 57 -1.99 8.56 -8.06
C ALA A 57 -1.06 7.38 -7.74
N MET A 58 -1.43 6.18 -8.13
CA MET A 58 -0.59 5.00 -8.06
C MET A 58 -0.30 4.48 -9.47
N VAL A 59 0.97 4.29 -9.79
CA VAL A 59 1.42 3.72 -11.06
C VAL A 59 2.21 2.45 -10.76
N ALA A 60 1.78 1.34 -11.36
CA ALA A 60 2.48 0.07 -11.27
C ALA A 60 3.30 -0.16 -12.55
N VAL A 61 4.61 -0.28 -12.41
CA VAL A 61 5.53 -0.68 -13.49
C VAL A 61 5.98 -2.11 -13.20
N GLN A 62 5.66 -3.05 -14.09
CA GLN A 62 5.87 -4.49 -13.88
C GLN A 62 6.64 -5.11 -15.05
N GLY A 63 7.37 -6.19 -14.77
CA GLY A 63 8.14 -6.97 -15.75
C GLY A 63 9.65 -6.88 -15.55
N PRO A 64 10.42 -7.69 -16.29
CA PRO A 64 11.85 -7.92 -16.04
C PRO A 64 12.73 -6.67 -16.20
N ARG A 65 12.20 -5.64 -16.88
CA ARG A 65 12.87 -4.35 -17.10
C ARG A 65 12.26 -3.21 -16.29
N ALA A 66 11.36 -3.47 -15.35
CA ALA A 66 10.65 -2.42 -14.60
C ALA A 66 11.61 -1.49 -13.86
N VAL A 67 12.62 -2.06 -13.19
CA VAL A 67 13.64 -1.29 -12.46
C VAL A 67 14.48 -0.45 -13.43
N GLU A 68 14.95 -1.05 -14.54
CA GLU A 68 15.71 -0.35 -15.58
C GLU A 68 14.92 0.85 -16.13
N CYS A 69 13.66 0.62 -16.51
CA CYS A 69 12.76 1.66 -17.00
C CYS A 69 12.57 2.76 -15.95
N PHE A 70 12.27 2.42 -14.70
CA PHE A 70 12.05 3.41 -13.65
C PHE A 70 13.31 4.25 -13.36
N VAL A 71 14.47 3.61 -13.26
CA VAL A 71 15.76 4.30 -13.02
C VAL A 71 16.11 5.22 -14.19
N SER A 72 15.83 4.82 -15.44
CA SER A 72 16.07 5.67 -16.62
C SER A 72 15.28 6.98 -16.64
N LEU A 73 14.16 7.03 -15.91
CA LEU A 73 13.37 8.26 -15.74
C LEU A 73 13.95 9.19 -14.67
N ASN A 74 14.98 8.75 -13.92
CA ASN A 74 15.58 9.46 -12.80
C ASN A 74 14.53 10.03 -11.81
N ALA A 75 13.42 9.31 -11.63
CA ALA A 75 12.24 9.80 -10.93
C ALA A 75 12.40 9.78 -9.39
N ALA A 76 13.00 8.71 -8.86
CA ALA A 76 13.23 8.47 -7.43
C ALA A 76 14.15 7.24 -7.24
N PRO A 77 14.74 7.02 -6.06
CA PRO A 77 15.37 5.76 -5.71
C PRO A 77 14.34 4.63 -5.76
N VAL A 78 14.83 3.41 -6.00
CA VAL A 78 14.02 2.20 -5.99
C VAL A 78 14.34 1.41 -4.73
N ALA A 79 13.31 0.88 -4.08
CA ALA A 79 13.49 -0.02 -2.96
C ALA A 79 14.18 -1.33 -3.42
N GLU A 80 15.18 -1.79 -2.67
CA GLU A 80 16.01 -2.92 -3.10
C GLU A 80 15.28 -4.26 -2.92
N ASP A 81 14.61 -4.46 -1.79
CA ASP A 81 14.01 -5.74 -1.42
C ASP A 81 12.51 -5.78 -1.67
N ALA A 82 11.97 -6.97 -1.95
CA ALA A 82 10.53 -7.17 -2.08
C ALA A 82 9.78 -6.75 -0.81
N PHE A 83 8.60 -6.14 -0.98
CA PHE A 83 7.78 -5.58 0.11
C PHE A 83 8.45 -4.49 0.96
N THR A 84 9.51 -3.88 0.45
CA THR A 84 10.09 -2.67 1.00
C THR A 84 9.73 -1.45 0.15
N PHE A 85 9.93 -0.26 0.73
CA PHE A 85 9.67 1.00 0.08
C PHE A 85 10.75 2.01 0.45
N VAL A 86 10.90 3.02 -0.40
CA VAL A 86 11.66 4.24 -0.14
C VAL A 86 10.74 5.44 -0.29
N GLU A 87 10.92 6.45 0.55
CA GLU A 87 10.23 7.74 0.42
C GLU A 87 11.26 8.81 0.05
N GLN A 88 10.96 9.57 -1.00
CA GLN A 88 11.74 10.74 -1.38
C GLN A 88 10.80 11.82 -1.94
N ALA A 89 10.87 13.02 -1.34
CA ALA A 89 9.96 14.12 -1.64
C ALA A 89 8.49 13.63 -1.59
N ASP A 90 7.74 13.76 -2.68
CA ASP A 90 6.32 13.38 -2.76
C ASP A 90 6.10 11.93 -3.22
N TRP A 91 7.18 11.15 -3.40
CA TRP A 91 7.11 9.78 -3.87
C TRP A 91 7.25 8.78 -2.73
N LEU A 92 6.36 7.79 -2.72
CA LEU A 92 6.60 6.50 -2.09
C LEU A 92 6.79 5.48 -3.20
N VAL A 93 8.01 4.95 -3.34
CA VAL A 93 8.34 3.92 -4.33
C VAL A 93 8.49 2.60 -3.61
N ALA A 94 7.58 1.67 -3.88
CA ALA A 94 7.59 0.35 -3.27
C ALA A 94 7.96 -0.74 -4.28
N ARG A 95 8.71 -1.74 -3.82
CA ARG A 95 8.99 -2.96 -4.60
C ARG A 95 7.95 -4.02 -4.26
N THR A 96 6.72 -3.75 -4.70
CA THR A 96 5.56 -4.63 -4.58
C THR A 96 4.88 -4.78 -5.92
N GLY A 97 4.39 -5.98 -6.19
CA GLY A 97 3.69 -6.27 -7.44
C GLY A 97 2.75 -7.45 -7.30
N TYR A 98 1.83 -7.53 -8.24
CA TYR A 98 0.82 -8.59 -8.31
C TYR A 98 1.09 -9.59 -9.45
N THR A 99 2.18 -9.40 -10.21
CA THR A 99 2.50 -10.24 -11.39
C THR A 99 3.51 -11.34 -11.09
N GLY A 100 4.17 -11.33 -9.94
CA GLY A 100 5.21 -12.31 -9.57
C GLY A 100 6.56 -12.09 -10.26
N GLU A 101 6.73 -10.95 -10.94
CA GLU A 101 7.96 -10.51 -11.60
C GLU A 101 8.86 -9.71 -10.65
#